data_AF-A0A7V7N319-F1
#
_entry.id   AF-A0A7V7N319-F1
#
_cell.length_a   1.000
_cell.length_b   1.000
_cell.length_c   1.000
_cell.angle_alpha   90.00
_cell.angle_beta   90.00
_cell.angle_gamma   90.00
#
_symmetry.space_group_name_H-M   'P 1'
#
loop_
_entity.id
_entity.type
_entity.pdbx_description
1 polymer ?
#
loop_
_entity_poly.entity_id
_entity_poly.type
_entity_poly.pdbx_seq_one_letter_code
_entity_poly.pdbx_strand_id
1 'polypeptide(L)'
;ALPPATVKADVFRPADWQTLTGDGSIRRLHLNHGQGDQAFVGTPAETFLRGTPKPADQTFIDLYYTYLNAPTVGRNLLGDTAYQKLMANLKPGEHAIALMASGDYSFKGSGYVRGGIFDRIEVIQGNRSITFHDLDHQRVRDFELSDMPDMGEKDIFFIRQDAGFDPGSPWQLDLLVRRASGPLDTEFTRFSGNYSIPDNYVDRPEPIIEQPIWVQVWYDKMFQIVILSIGLLVLTAIMLFQDILVRYPRILAPLRIGFLIYTVVFIGWYALAQLSVVNILTFTHSLMSDFSWSSFLIDPMMFILWCFVAISILMWGRGIYCGWLCPFGALQDLVNKAARKLKVKQIEVPFGLHERLWAIKYIILLVLFAISLNSLETAEMYAEVEPFKTAITLRFMRDWTFVLYAVALVAVSMFNHKFYCRYVCPLGAGLAIPSRLRLFDWLKRHRGDCGTPCQICANECEVKAIHPNGDINPNECHYCLDCQVTYWDSERCPPMIKRRRRYEKASRTPQKNNPPNAASAAGATPRNIPINLVE
;
A
#
# COMPACT_ATOMS: atom_id res chain seq x y z
N ALA A 1 20.95 8.12 6.92
CA ALA A 1 21.86 9.03 6.20
C ALA A 1 22.68 8.19 5.23
N LEU A 2 22.68 8.55 3.95
CA LEU A 2 23.56 7.89 2.99
C LEU A 2 25.02 8.10 3.44
N PRO A 3 25.91 7.10 3.29
CA PRO A 3 27.33 7.36 3.50
C PRO A 3 27.78 8.46 2.54
N PRO A 4 28.66 9.39 2.98
CA PRO A 4 29.18 10.44 2.11
C PRO A 4 29.88 9.80 0.91
N ALA A 5 29.81 10.45 -0.25
CA ALA A 5 30.49 9.92 -1.43
C ALA A 5 32.01 9.89 -1.19
N THR A 6 32.68 8.98 -1.87
CA THR A 6 34.13 8.86 -1.80
C THR A 6 34.76 9.34 -3.10
N VAL A 7 35.90 10.02 -3.00
CA VAL A 7 36.65 10.47 -4.18
C VAL A 7 37.46 9.29 -4.71
N LYS A 8 37.43 9.07 -6.03
CA LYS A 8 38.22 8.04 -6.72
C LYS A 8 39.69 8.42 -6.71
N ALA A 9 40.46 7.82 -5.80
CA ALA A 9 41.88 8.12 -5.64
C ALA A 9 42.78 7.57 -6.76
N ASP A 10 42.29 6.61 -7.54
CA ASP A 10 42.99 5.90 -8.62
C ASP A 10 42.73 6.50 -10.02
N VAL A 11 41.78 7.41 -10.15
CA VAL A 11 41.40 8.00 -11.44
C VAL A 11 42.20 9.26 -11.74
N PHE A 12 43.22 9.10 -12.61
CA PHE A 12 44.00 10.20 -13.16
C PHE A 12 43.99 10.19 -14.69
N ARG A 13 43.76 11.37 -15.29
CA ARG A 13 43.96 11.62 -16.72
C ARG A 13 44.73 12.92 -16.91
N PRO A 14 45.76 12.97 -17.77
CA PRO A 14 46.36 14.24 -18.17
C PRO A 14 45.29 15.13 -18.83
N ALA A 15 45.20 16.39 -18.41
CA ALA A 15 44.24 17.36 -18.92
C ALA A 15 44.86 18.76 -18.91
N ASP A 16 44.51 19.56 -19.92
CA ASP A 16 44.91 20.97 -20.04
C ASP A 16 43.87 21.90 -19.37
N TRP A 17 44.17 23.19 -19.26
CA TRP A 17 43.30 24.17 -18.62
C TRP A 17 41.94 24.27 -19.32
N GLN A 18 41.95 24.21 -20.66
CA GLN A 18 40.73 24.27 -21.46
C GLN A 18 39.83 23.05 -21.20
N THR A 19 40.40 21.85 -21.05
CA THR A 19 39.65 20.63 -20.75
C THR A 19 39.06 20.69 -19.35
N LEU A 20 39.84 21.09 -18.34
CA LEU A 20 39.37 21.17 -16.95
C LEU A 20 38.33 22.27 -16.73
N THR A 21 38.39 23.37 -17.49
CA THR A 21 37.34 24.40 -17.44
C THR A 21 36.10 23.99 -18.25
N GLY A 22 36.27 23.22 -19.33
CA GLY A 22 35.19 22.73 -20.19
C GLY A 22 34.36 21.59 -19.60
N ASP A 23 34.99 20.64 -18.89
CA ASP A 23 34.30 19.51 -18.25
C ASP A 23 33.65 19.89 -16.90
N GLY A 24 33.88 21.11 -16.43
CA GLY A 24 33.35 21.63 -15.18
C GLY A 24 34.17 21.31 -13.94
N SER A 25 35.35 20.69 -14.08
CA SER A 25 36.31 20.47 -13.01
C SER A 25 36.80 21.79 -12.41
N ILE A 26 36.96 22.84 -13.21
CA ILE A 26 37.26 24.20 -12.78
C ILE A 26 36.09 25.08 -13.22
N ARG A 27 35.50 25.80 -12.27
CA ARG A 27 34.41 26.75 -12.53
C ARG A 27 34.90 28.18 -12.40
N ARG A 28 34.24 29.08 -13.13
CA ARG A 28 34.58 30.49 -13.23
C ARG A 28 33.42 31.34 -12.76
N LEU A 29 33.71 32.32 -11.90
CA LEU A 29 32.83 33.41 -11.50
C LEU A 29 33.49 34.72 -11.95
N HIS A 30 32.95 35.31 -13.01
CA HIS A 30 33.46 36.56 -13.57
C HIS A 30 32.52 37.71 -13.22
N LEU A 31 33.05 38.78 -12.64
CA LEU A 31 32.31 40.00 -12.34
C LEU A 31 33.04 41.20 -12.94
N ASN A 32 32.29 42.09 -13.57
CA ASN A 32 32.78 43.39 -14.00
C ASN A 32 32.37 44.50 -13.00
N HIS A 33 33.00 45.68 -13.12
CA HIS A 33 32.70 46.80 -12.21
C HIS A 33 31.24 47.23 -12.29
N GLY A 34 30.61 47.18 -13.47
CA GLY A 34 29.19 47.53 -13.65
C GLY A 34 28.25 46.62 -12.86
N GLN A 35 28.48 45.30 -12.87
CA GLN A 35 27.73 44.32 -12.07
C GLN A 35 27.95 44.52 -10.58
N GLY A 36 29.20 44.82 -10.19
CA GLY A 36 29.54 45.17 -8.81
C GLY A 36 28.78 46.40 -8.33
N ASP A 37 28.73 47.47 -9.13
CA ASP A 37 28.02 48.71 -8.81
C ASP A 37 26.50 48.52 -8.77
N GLN A 38 25.94 47.80 -9.73
CA GLN A 38 24.51 47.55 -9.82
C GLN A 38 23.98 46.80 -8.59
N ALA A 39 24.78 45.91 -8.00
CA ALA A 39 24.38 45.13 -6.82
C ALA A 39 24.13 45.99 -5.56
N PHE A 40 24.66 47.22 -5.51
CA PHE A 40 24.47 48.14 -4.38
C PHE A 40 23.40 49.21 -4.62
N VAL A 41 22.76 49.24 -5.78
CA VAL A 41 21.67 50.19 -6.07
C VAL A 41 20.51 49.95 -5.09
N GLY A 42 20.05 51.00 -4.42
CA GLY A 42 19.02 50.92 -3.37
C GLY A 42 19.54 50.53 -1.98
N THR A 43 20.85 50.33 -1.81
CA THR A 43 21.49 50.11 -0.48
C THR A 43 22.08 51.42 0.06
N PRO A 44 22.34 51.52 1.37
CA PRO A 44 23.06 52.67 1.95
C PRO A 44 24.45 52.92 1.35
N ALA A 45 25.04 51.92 0.69
CA ALA A 45 26.36 52.01 0.05
C ALA A 45 26.32 52.48 -1.42
N GLU A 46 25.16 52.78 -1.99
CA GLU A 46 25.01 53.18 -3.41
C GLU A 46 25.90 54.38 -3.77
N THR A 47 25.91 55.42 -2.93
CA THR A 47 26.60 56.68 -3.21
C THR A 47 28.02 56.76 -2.62
N PHE A 48 28.42 55.75 -1.83
CA PHE A 48 29.68 55.75 -1.10
C PHE A 48 30.76 54.97 -1.86
N LEU A 49 31.12 55.47 -3.04
CA LEU A 49 32.24 54.96 -3.83
C LEU A 49 33.55 55.63 -3.37
N ARG A 50 34.49 54.87 -2.82
CA ARG A 50 35.85 55.36 -2.54
C ARG A 50 36.72 55.20 -3.80
N GLY A 51 37.07 56.32 -4.45
CA GLY A 51 38.00 56.37 -5.58
C GLY A 51 37.38 56.87 -6.89
N THR A 52 38.16 56.91 -7.96
CA THR A 52 37.67 57.19 -9.32
C THR A 52 36.85 56.00 -9.85
N PRO A 53 35.61 56.21 -10.34
CA PRO A 53 34.83 55.15 -10.97
C PRO A 53 35.61 54.51 -12.11
N LYS A 54 35.64 53.17 -12.13
CA LYS A 54 36.27 52.41 -13.20
C LYS A 54 35.25 52.13 -14.32
N PRO A 55 35.70 51.90 -15.57
CA PRO A 55 34.81 51.52 -16.66
C PRO A 55 33.97 50.30 -16.30
N ALA A 56 32.68 50.32 -16.63
CA ALA A 56 31.72 49.28 -16.23
C ALA A 56 32.07 47.89 -16.81
N ASP A 57 32.73 47.84 -17.96
CA ASP A 57 33.19 46.65 -18.65
C ASP A 57 34.53 46.11 -18.14
N GLN A 58 35.27 46.91 -17.34
CA GLN A 58 36.52 46.46 -16.74
C GLN A 58 36.25 45.30 -15.77
N THR A 59 37.12 44.29 -15.78
CA THR A 59 37.05 43.16 -14.87
C THR A 59 37.24 43.63 -13.42
N PHE A 60 36.23 43.37 -12.59
CA PHE A 60 36.30 43.59 -11.15
C PHE A 60 37.06 42.43 -10.50
N ILE A 61 36.61 41.20 -10.78
CA ILE A 61 37.29 39.96 -10.39
C ILE A 61 36.95 38.85 -11.37
N ASP A 62 37.96 38.06 -11.71
CA ASP A 62 37.82 36.82 -12.43
C ASP A 62 38.28 35.66 -11.54
N LEU A 63 37.32 35.01 -10.87
CA LEU A 63 37.56 34.02 -9.83
C LEU A 63 37.33 32.60 -10.38
N TYR A 64 38.34 31.75 -10.29
CA TYR A 64 38.28 30.34 -10.60
C TYR A 64 38.34 29.52 -9.32
N TYR A 65 37.50 28.49 -9.25
CA TYR A 65 37.40 27.63 -8.08
C TYR A 65 37.26 26.16 -8.49
N THR A 66 37.90 25.29 -7.71
CA THR A 66 37.98 23.86 -8.01
C THR A 66 38.23 23.02 -6.77
N TYR A 67 37.89 21.73 -6.86
CA TYR A 67 38.09 20.73 -5.81
C TYR A 67 39.35 19.90 -6.09
N LEU A 68 40.33 19.97 -5.20
CA LEU A 68 41.68 19.44 -5.46
C LEU A 68 41.83 17.96 -5.13
N ASN A 69 41.02 17.38 -4.24
CA ASN A 69 41.24 15.99 -3.82
C ASN A 69 41.05 15.00 -4.99
N ALA A 70 40.36 15.38 -6.07
CA ALA A 70 40.26 14.58 -7.29
C ALA A 70 41.64 14.53 -7.99
N PRO A 71 42.28 13.35 -8.16
CA PRO A 71 43.64 13.26 -8.68
C PRO A 71 43.83 13.90 -10.06
N THR A 72 42.83 13.76 -10.95
CA THR A 72 42.84 14.40 -12.28
C THR A 72 42.91 15.93 -12.19
N VAL A 73 42.28 16.55 -11.21
CA VAL A 73 42.32 18.01 -11.04
C VAL A 73 43.60 18.41 -10.29
N GLY A 74 43.82 17.82 -9.12
CA GLY A 74 44.92 18.21 -8.23
C GLY A 74 46.31 17.98 -8.82
N ARG A 75 46.54 16.85 -9.52
CA ARG A 75 47.85 16.54 -10.10
C ARG A 75 48.19 17.40 -11.31
N ASN A 76 47.23 17.65 -12.20
CA ASN A 76 47.47 18.54 -13.35
C ASN A 76 47.69 19.99 -12.91
N LEU A 77 46.99 20.44 -11.85
CA LEU A 77 47.12 21.81 -11.37
C LEU A 77 48.38 22.04 -10.52
N LEU A 78 48.64 21.20 -9.53
CA LEU A 78 49.74 21.38 -8.57
C LEU A 78 51.04 20.69 -8.99
N GLY A 79 50.97 19.72 -9.89
CA GLY A 79 52.05 18.77 -10.12
C GLY A 79 52.02 17.59 -9.14
N ASP A 80 52.65 16.49 -9.54
CA ASP A 80 52.62 15.23 -8.78
C ASP A 80 53.20 15.40 -7.36
N THR A 81 54.31 16.12 -7.24
CA THR A 81 55.02 16.28 -5.96
C THR A 81 54.23 17.12 -4.97
N ALA A 82 53.63 18.23 -5.44
CA ALA A 82 52.86 19.12 -4.57
C ALA A 82 51.50 18.51 -4.23
N TYR A 83 50.86 17.80 -5.16
CA TYR A 83 49.63 17.07 -4.90
C TYR A 83 49.82 15.98 -3.84
N GLN A 84 50.90 15.18 -3.94
CA GLN A 84 51.20 14.16 -2.92
C GLN A 84 51.40 14.78 -1.54
N LYS A 85 52.11 15.92 -1.45
CA LYS A 85 52.27 16.65 -0.18
C LYS A 85 50.95 17.19 0.35
N LEU A 86 50.09 17.71 -0.51
CA LEU A 86 48.74 18.18 -0.13
C LEU A 86 47.93 17.04 0.47
N MET A 87 47.83 15.91 -0.24
CA MET A 87 47.06 14.75 0.21
C MET A 87 47.64 14.11 1.48
N ALA A 88 48.96 14.15 1.68
CA ALA A 88 49.60 13.67 2.90
C ALA A 88 49.31 14.56 4.13
N ASN A 89 49.03 15.85 3.92
CA ASN A 89 48.71 16.79 5.00
C ASN A 89 47.22 16.76 5.39
N LEU A 90 46.34 16.28 4.50
CA LEU A 90 44.91 16.16 4.76
C LEU A 90 44.61 14.98 5.69
N LYS A 91 43.85 15.24 6.75
CA LYS A 91 43.30 14.18 7.61
C LYS A 91 42.10 13.49 6.93
N PRO A 92 41.71 12.28 7.37
CA PRO A 92 40.51 11.62 6.87
C PRO A 92 39.27 12.51 7.03
N GLY A 93 38.55 12.77 5.94
CA GLY A 93 37.36 13.64 5.91
C GLY A 93 37.67 15.14 5.79
N GLU A 94 38.93 15.54 5.63
CA GLU A 94 39.29 16.90 5.22
C GLU A 94 39.36 17.01 3.69
N HIS A 95 39.02 18.19 3.20
CA HIS A 95 38.96 18.47 1.77
C HIS A 95 39.74 19.74 1.43
N ALA A 96 40.31 19.79 0.22
CA ALA A 96 41.03 20.95 -0.28
C ALA A 96 40.33 21.51 -1.52
N ILE A 97 40.11 22.81 -1.52
CA ILE A 97 39.64 23.57 -2.69
C ILE A 97 40.70 24.61 -3.07
N ALA A 98 40.88 24.87 -4.36
CA ALA A 98 41.71 25.97 -4.83
C ALA A 98 40.83 27.14 -5.26
N LEU A 99 41.23 28.35 -4.88
CA LEU A 99 40.71 29.62 -5.38
C LEU A 99 41.84 30.37 -6.08
N MET A 100 41.55 30.85 -7.28
CA MET A 100 42.53 31.51 -8.14
C MET A 100 41.85 32.72 -8.77
N ALA A 101 42.44 33.91 -8.64
CA ALA A 101 41.79 35.12 -9.11
C ALA A 101 42.75 36.10 -9.79
N SER A 102 42.16 36.86 -10.70
CA SER A 102 42.75 38.06 -11.31
C SER A 102 41.74 39.21 -11.27
N GLY A 103 42.22 40.44 -11.37
CA GLY A 103 41.37 41.64 -11.35
C GLY A 103 41.73 42.61 -10.24
N ASP A 104 40.84 43.58 -10.03
CA ASP A 104 41.02 44.68 -9.08
C ASP A 104 40.59 44.34 -7.66
N TYR A 105 39.75 43.32 -7.51
CA TYR A 105 39.20 42.90 -6.23
C TYR A 105 39.83 41.58 -5.75
N SER A 106 40.24 41.56 -4.49
CA SER A 106 40.82 40.39 -3.83
C SER A 106 39.76 39.60 -3.07
N PHE A 107 39.78 38.27 -3.21
CA PHE A 107 38.93 37.37 -2.43
C PHE A 107 39.44 37.15 -0.99
N LYS A 108 40.66 37.61 -0.66
CA LYS A 108 41.27 37.38 0.65
C LYS A 108 40.69 38.22 1.78
N GLY A 109 40.05 39.33 1.43
CA GLY A 109 39.49 40.22 2.44
C GLY A 109 40.45 41.27 2.97
N SER A 110 39.92 42.15 3.84
CA SER A 110 40.78 43.05 4.63
C SER A 110 41.04 42.51 6.04
N GLY A 111 40.37 41.43 6.43
CA GLY A 111 40.56 40.71 7.70
C GLY A 111 41.71 39.70 7.68
N TYR A 112 42.46 39.61 6.58
CA TYR A 112 43.61 38.72 6.42
C TYR A 112 44.81 39.20 7.26
N VAL A 113 44.72 38.95 8.57
CA VAL A 113 45.75 39.12 9.59
C VAL A 113 45.91 37.80 10.34
N ARG A 114 47.03 37.58 11.04
CA ARG A 114 47.22 36.35 11.84
C ARG A 114 46.08 36.19 12.85
N GLY A 115 45.43 35.03 12.86
CA GLY A 115 44.23 34.72 13.66
C GLY A 115 42.91 35.28 13.11
N GLY A 116 42.92 35.83 11.88
CA GLY A 116 41.74 36.39 11.23
C GLY A 116 40.94 35.38 10.40
N ILE A 117 39.80 35.83 9.90
CA ILE A 117 38.93 35.08 8.97
C ILE A 117 39.02 35.66 7.57
N PHE A 118 38.74 34.82 6.58
CA PHE A 118 38.48 35.26 5.22
C PHE A 118 37.05 35.80 5.13
N ASP A 119 36.88 37.12 5.23
CA ASP A 119 35.57 37.80 5.31
C ASP A 119 34.85 37.97 3.95
N ARG A 120 35.45 37.51 2.85
CA ARG A 120 34.93 37.67 1.49
C ARG A 120 34.58 36.37 0.78
N ILE A 121 34.85 35.23 1.39
CA ILE A 121 34.55 33.92 0.79
C ILE A 121 33.84 33.04 1.81
N GLU A 122 32.83 32.32 1.32
CA GLU A 122 32.03 31.39 2.11
C GLU A 122 31.68 30.21 1.20
N VAL A 123 31.75 28.99 1.73
CA VAL A 123 31.28 27.80 1.00
C VAL A 123 29.99 27.32 1.64
N ILE A 124 28.95 27.17 0.83
CA ILE A 124 27.63 26.70 1.27
C ILE A 124 27.39 25.29 0.71
N GLN A 125 27.01 24.36 1.57
CA GLN A 125 26.55 23.02 1.18
C GLN A 125 25.32 22.62 1.98
N GLY A 126 24.16 22.55 1.30
CA GLY A 126 22.87 22.34 1.95
C GLY A 126 22.53 23.50 2.90
N ASN A 127 22.33 23.20 4.18
CA ASN A 127 22.07 24.20 5.23
C ASN A 127 23.34 24.59 6.02
N ARG A 128 24.53 24.22 5.55
CA ARG A 128 25.80 24.51 6.24
C ARG A 128 26.55 25.60 5.51
N SER A 129 27.07 26.55 6.28
CA SER A 129 28.02 27.56 5.84
C SER A 129 29.40 27.22 6.42
N ILE A 130 30.42 27.30 5.58
CA ILE A 130 31.81 27.01 5.88
C ILE A 130 32.60 28.29 5.63
N THR A 131 33.17 28.84 6.71
CA THR A 131 34.05 30.01 6.69
C THR A 131 35.49 29.57 6.98
N PHE A 132 36.47 30.27 6.40
CA PHE A 132 37.88 29.89 6.49
C PHE A 132 38.66 30.82 7.42
N HIS A 133 39.58 30.24 8.20
CA HIS A 133 40.55 30.96 9.01
C HIS A 133 41.93 30.94 8.36
N ASP A 134 42.87 31.73 8.89
CA ASP A 134 44.26 31.74 8.44
C ASP A 134 44.96 30.37 8.53
N LEU A 135 44.58 29.53 9.49
CA LEU A 135 45.06 28.15 9.63
C LEU A 135 44.50 27.19 8.57
N ASP A 136 43.42 27.56 7.90
CA ASP A 136 42.73 26.77 6.88
C ASP A 136 43.17 27.15 5.47
N HIS A 137 44.33 27.81 5.35
CA HIS A 137 44.79 28.42 4.11
C HIS A 137 46.26 28.10 3.83
N GLN A 138 46.58 27.89 2.55
CA GLN A 138 47.95 27.81 2.05
C GLN A 138 48.08 28.57 0.73
N ARG A 139 49.05 29.49 0.66
CA ARG A 139 49.36 30.20 -0.58
C ARG A 139 50.10 29.30 -1.56
N VAL A 140 49.71 29.33 -2.83
CA VAL A 140 50.40 28.63 -3.93
C VAL A 140 51.15 29.64 -4.76
N ARG A 141 52.45 29.37 -5.00
CA ARG A 141 53.29 30.27 -5.78
C ARG A 141 53.07 30.06 -7.28
N ASP A 142 53.23 28.81 -7.72
CA ASP A 142 53.21 28.40 -9.11
C ASP A 142 52.33 27.15 -9.24
N PHE A 143 51.48 27.11 -10.27
CA PHE A 143 50.77 25.91 -10.72
C PHE A 143 51.50 25.38 -11.96
N GLU A 144 51.49 24.07 -12.20
CA GLU A 144 52.27 23.43 -13.28
C GLU A 144 51.58 23.49 -14.67
N LEU A 145 50.30 23.85 -14.72
CA LEU A 145 49.53 23.96 -15.97
C LEU A 145 50.01 25.14 -16.83
N SER A 146 50.56 24.83 -18.01
CA SER A 146 51.22 25.79 -18.89
C SER A 146 50.29 26.73 -19.67
N ASP A 147 49.03 26.35 -19.86
CA ASP A 147 48.02 27.11 -20.60
C ASP A 147 47.06 27.90 -19.68
N MET A 148 47.35 27.92 -18.37
CA MET A 148 46.60 28.70 -17.39
C MET A 148 46.86 30.21 -17.54
N PRO A 149 45.83 31.08 -17.47
CA PRO A 149 46.00 32.52 -17.41
C PRO A 149 46.87 32.94 -16.22
N ASP A 150 47.62 34.05 -16.37
CA ASP A 150 48.37 34.60 -15.23
C ASP A 150 47.41 35.16 -14.17
N MET A 151 47.56 34.71 -12.93
CA MET A 151 46.68 35.03 -11.81
C MET A 151 47.49 35.54 -10.62
N GLY A 152 47.13 36.73 -10.15
CA GLY A 152 47.81 37.39 -9.03
C GLY A 152 47.54 36.75 -7.66
N GLU A 153 46.38 36.10 -7.51
CA GLU A 153 45.99 35.42 -6.27
C GLU A 153 45.71 33.94 -6.54
N LYS A 154 46.37 33.07 -5.78
CA LYS A 154 46.36 31.60 -5.95
C LYS A 154 46.52 30.95 -4.59
N ASP A 155 45.46 30.32 -4.10
CA ASP A 155 45.39 29.89 -2.72
C ASP A 155 44.57 28.60 -2.57
N ILE A 156 45.00 27.74 -1.66
CA ILE A 156 44.31 26.51 -1.28
C ILE A 156 43.63 26.75 0.05
N PHE A 157 42.38 26.34 0.15
CA PHE A 157 41.60 26.35 1.37
C PHE A 157 41.25 24.93 1.81
N PHE A 158 41.39 24.68 3.11
CA PHE A 158 41.14 23.41 3.75
C PHE A 158 39.77 23.43 4.42
N ILE A 159 38.87 22.57 3.95
CA ILE A 159 37.60 22.29 4.61
C ILE A 159 37.84 21.21 5.65
N ARG A 160 37.62 21.56 6.91
CA ARG A 160 37.83 20.69 8.07
C ARG A 160 36.72 19.65 8.21
N GLN A 161 37.04 18.55 8.89
CA GLN A 161 36.12 17.40 9.05
C GLN A 161 34.81 17.77 9.79
N ASP A 162 34.85 18.72 10.71
CA ASP A 162 33.71 19.22 11.48
C ASP A 162 32.66 19.93 10.62
N ALA A 163 33.04 20.45 9.45
CA ALA A 163 32.09 20.97 8.46
C ALA A 163 31.20 19.85 7.85
N GLY A 164 31.65 18.59 7.92
CA GLY A 164 30.94 17.42 7.41
C GLY A 164 30.65 17.52 5.90
N PHE A 165 31.59 18.07 5.14
CA PHE A 165 31.49 18.27 3.70
C PHE A 165 31.36 16.93 2.96
N ASP A 166 30.41 16.83 2.04
CA ASP A 166 30.17 15.65 1.22
C ASP A 166 30.58 15.93 -0.24
N PRO A 167 31.62 15.28 -0.78
CA PRO A 167 32.03 15.48 -2.18
C PRO A 167 30.98 14.95 -3.18
N GLY A 168 30.01 14.15 -2.74
CA GLY A 168 28.92 13.66 -3.58
C GLY A 168 27.85 14.70 -3.88
N SER A 169 27.78 15.75 -3.06
CA SER A 169 26.74 16.77 -3.09
C SER A 169 27.24 18.08 -3.71
N PRO A 170 26.41 18.81 -4.47
CA PRO A 170 26.79 20.12 -5.01
C PRO A 170 27.01 21.12 -3.86
N TRP A 171 27.94 22.05 -4.06
CA TRP A 171 28.24 23.15 -3.14
C TRP A 171 28.34 24.46 -3.90
N GLN A 172 28.23 25.56 -3.17
CA GLN A 172 28.21 26.91 -3.73
C GLN A 172 29.35 27.72 -3.09
N LEU A 173 30.13 28.40 -3.92
CA LEU A 173 31.09 29.40 -3.49
C LEU A 173 30.42 30.77 -3.51
N ASP A 174 30.38 31.43 -2.36
CA ASP A 174 29.90 32.79 -2.24
C ASP A 174 31.07 33.75 -2.11
N LEU A 175 31.14 34.69 -3.06
CA LEU A 175 32.01 35.85 -2.99
C LEU A 175 31.21 37.03 -2.41
N LEU A 176 31.61 37.49 -1.23
CA LEU A 176 31.02 38.64 -0.56
C LEU A 176 31.78 39.90 -0.97
N VAL A 177 31.14 40.74 -1.77
CA VAL A 177 31.66 42.04 -2.16
C VAL A 177 31.27 43.05 -1.09
N ARG A 178 32.27 43.63 -0.44
CA ARG A 178 32.09 44.65 0.59
C ARG A 178 32.20 46.06 0.02
N ARG A 179 31.23 46.93 0.35
CA ARG A 179 31.28 48.39 0.11
C ARG A 179 30.99 49.13 1.41
N ALA A 180 31.73 50.20 1.69
CA ALA A 180 31.43 51.04 2.85
C ALA A 180 30.12 51.81 2.61
N SER A 181 29.28 51.96 3.62
CA SER A 181 28.07 52.81 3.62
C SER A 181 28.19 54.01 4.56
N GLY A 182 29.25 54.03 5.39
CA GLY A 182 29.57 55.15 6.27
C GLY A 182 31.02 55.10 6.77
N PRO A 183 31.37 55.92 7.78
CA PRO A 183 32.71 55.90 8.39
C PRO A 183 33.03 54.57 9.09
N LEU A 184 32.01 53.92 9.68
CA LEU A 184 32.12 52.65 10.41
C LEU A 184 31.24 51.53 9.83
N ASP A 185 30.30 51.87 8.94
CA ASP A 185 29.32 50.94 8.41
C ASP A 185 29.72 50.40 7.03
N THR A 186 29.41 49.13 6.79
CA THR A 186 29.69 48.43 5.53
C THR A 186 28.54 47.54 5.12
N GLU A 187 28.22 47.55 3.83
CA GLU A 187 27.28 46.65 3.19
C GLU A 187 28.02 45.53 2.44
N PHE A 188 27.40 44.35 2.42
CA PHE A 188 27.89 43.21 1.66
C PHE A 188 26.85 42.75 0.64
N THR A 189 27.30 42.50 -0.58
CA THR A 189 26.50 41.84 -1.61
C THR A 189 27.15 40.50 -1.95
N ARG A 190 26.31 39.50 -2.20
CA ARG A 190 26.74 38.11 -2.42
C ARG A 190 26.65 37.75 -3.89
N PHE A 191 27.73 37.20 -4.42
CA PHE A 191 27.78 36.61 -5.75
C PHE A 191 28.14 35.14 -5.64
N SER A 192 27.31 34.28 -6.21
CA SER A 192 27.34 32.85 -5.95
C SER A 192 27.75 32.06 -7.19
N GLY A 193 28.67 31.12 -7.02
CA GLY A 193 29.13 30.18 -8.04
C GLY A 193 28.83 28.73 -7.64
N ASN A 194 28.04 28.02 -8.43
CA ASN A 194 27.72 26.61 -8.16
C ASN A 194 28.83 25.69 -8.63
N TYR A 195 29.19 24.72 -7.80
CA TYR A 195 30.13 23.65 -8.12
C TYR A 195 29.51 22.28 -7.85
N SER A 196 29.66 21.37 -8.79
CA SER A 196 29.37 19.95 -8.60
C SER A 196 30.58 19.18 -9.09
N ILE A 197 31.12 18.31 -8.23
CA ILE A 197 32.25 17.47 -8.61
C ILE A 197 31.79 16.53 -9.73
N PRO A 198 32.47 16.52 -10.88
CA PRO A 198 32.13 15.61 -11.98
C PRO A 198 32.06 14.14 -11.55
N ASP A 199 31.05 13.41 -12.04
CA ASP A 199 30.72 12.02 -11.63
C ASP A 199 31.85 11.02 -11.91
N ASN A 200 32.76 11.35 -12.83
CA ASN A 200 33.97 10.58 -13.11
C ASN A 200 35.00 10.58 -11.96
N TYR A 201 34.88 11.49 -10.98
CA TYR A 201 35.82 11.61 -9.86
C TYR A 201 35.27 11.13 -8.51
N VAL A 202 33.97 10.81 -8.42
CA VAL A 202 33.33 10.37 -7.17
C VAL A 202 32.57 9.07 -7.34
N ASP A 203 32.60 8.22 -6.31
CA ASP A 203 31.69 7.09 -6.15
C ASP A 203 30.55 7.51 -5.23
N ARG A 204 29.37 7.72 -5.83
CA ARG A 204 28.12 7.93 -5.11
C ARG A 204 27.52 6.56 -4.77
N PRO A 205 27.40 6.17 -3.49
CA PRO A 205 26.69 4.96 -3.13
C PRO A 205 25.23 5.08 -3.61
N GLU A 206 24.70 4.03 -4.23
CA GLU A 206 23.32 4.02 -4.73
C GLU A 206 22.33 4.32 -3.59
N PRO A 207 21.29 5.15 -3.84
CA PRO A 207 20.29 5.44 -2.82
C PRO A 207 19.56 4.17 -2.41
N ILE A 208 19.49 3.89 -1.11
CA ILE A 208 18.67 2.81 -0.56
C ILE A 208 17.20 3.13 -0.89
N ILE A 209 16.61 2.40 -1.83
CA ILE A 209 15.17 2.50 -2.11
C ILE A 209 14.44 1.88 -0.91
N GLU A 210 13.95 2.71 0.01
CA GLU A 210 13.08 2.27 1.09
C GLU A 210 11.81 1.68 0.47
N GLN A 211 11.63 0.36 0.59
CA GLN A 211 10.42 -0.29 0.11
C GLN A 211 9.22 0.23 0.92
N PRO A 212 8.07 0.49 0.26
CA PRO A 212 6.86 0.87 0.96
C PRO A 212 6.48 -0.18 2.01
N ILE A 213 6.03 0.27 3.19
CA ILE A 213 5.67 -0.60 4.32
C ILE A 213 4.69 -1.70 3.90
N TRP A 214 3.72 -1.40 3.03
CA TRP A 214 2.75 -2.39 2.56
C TRP A 214 3.43 -3.55 1.82
N VAL A 215 4.51 -3.33 1.07
CA VAL A 215 5.24 -4.40 0.37
C VAL A 215 5.84 -5.39 1.37
N GLN A 216 6.45 -4.86 2.44
CA GLN A 216 7.03 -5.68 3.50
C GLN A 216 5.95 -6.53 4.21
N VAL A 217 4.80 -5.93 4.54
CA VAL A 217 3.68 -6.64 5.18
C VAL A 217 3.16 -7.80 4.30
N TRP A 218 3.15 -7.63 2.97
CA TRP A 218 2.74 -8.69 2.04
C TRP A 218 3.73 -9.85 2.03
N TYR A 219 5.04 -9.58 2.06
CA TYR A 219 6.05 -10.63 2.19
C TYR A 219 5.93 -11.38 3.52
N ASP A 220 5.74 -10.66 4.62
CA ASP A 220 5.61 -11.26 5.95
C ASP A 220 4.36 -12.15 6.08
N LYS A 221 3.26 -11.75 5.43
CA LYS A 221 1.99 -12.49 5.45
C LYS A 221 1.85 -13.54 4.34
N MET A 222 2.90 -13.85 3.57
CA MET A 222 2.83 -14.74 2.40
C MET A 222 2.19 -16.10 2.71
N PHE A 223 2.55 -16.74 3.83
CA PHE A 223 1.97 -18.03 4.23
C PHE A 223 0.44 -17.95 4.40
N GLN A 224 -0.03 -16.88 5.04
CA GLN A 224 -1.47 -16.64 5.25
C GLN A 224 -2.18 -16.40 3.91
N ILE A 225 -1.54 -15.67 2.99
CA ILE A 225 -2.07 -15.36 1.65
C ILE A 225 -2.27 -16.65 0.85
N VAL A 226 -1.28 -17.54 0.86
CA VAL A 226 -1.33 -18.81 0.12
C VAL A 226 -2.47 -19.69 0.63
N ILE A 227 -2.60 -19.88 1.94
CA ILE A 227 -3.67 -20.71 2.51
C ILE A 227 -5.05 -20.08 2.25
N LEU A 228 -5.18 -18.77 2.43
CA LEU A 228 -6.42 -18.05 2.12
C LEU A 228 -6.81 -18.27 0.66
N SER A 229 -5.86 -18.11 -0.26
CA SER A 229 -6.08 -18.27 -1.70
C SER A 229 -6.52 -19.69 -2.07
N ILE A 230 -5.91 -20.70 -1.47
CA ILE A 230 -6.33 -22.11 -1.63
C ILE A 230 -7.76 -22.29 -1.13
N GLY A 231 -8.09 -21.77 0.07
CA GLY A 231 -9.44 -21.84 0.63
C GLY A 231 -10.50 -21.17 -0.26
N LEU A 232 -10.19 -20.02 -0.83
CA LEU A 232 -11.07 -19.31 -1.77
C LEU A 232 -11.23 -20.07 -3.09
N LEU A 233 -10.18 -20.71 -3.58
CA LEU A 233 -10.23 -21.56 -4.79
C LEU A 233 -11.11 -22.79 -4.54
N VAL A 234 -10.95 -23.45 -3.38
CA VAL A 234 -11.81 -24.57 -2.96
C VAL A 234 -13.28 -24.12 -2.87
N LEU A 235 -13.56 -22.97 -2.26
CA LEU A 235 -14.92 -22.44 -2.19
C LEU A 235 -15.50 -22.16 -3.57
N THR A 236 -14.71 -21.56 -4.46
CA THR A 236 -15.11 -21.31 -5.86
C THR A 236 -15.44 -22.62 -6.56
N ALA A 237 -14.62 -23.65 -6.40
CA ALA A 237 -14.87 -24.97 -6.96
C ALA A 237 -16.18 -25.58 -6.39
N ILE A 238 -16.43 -25.47 -5.09
CA ILE A 238 -17.69 -25.92 -4.47
C ILE A 238 -18.90 -25.22 -5.12
N MET A 239 -18.81 -23.91 -5.37
CA MET A 239 -19.90 -23.14 -5.97
C MET A 239 -20.11 -23.46 -7.45
N LEU A 240 -19.04 -23.69 -8.21
CA LEU A 240 -19.12 -24.09 -9.62
C LEU A 240 -19.70 -25.50 -9.78
N PHE A 241 -19.29 -26.44 -8.92
CA PHE A 241 -19.76 -27.83 -8.97
C PHE A 241 -20.96 -28.11 -8.05
N GLN A 242 -21.67 -27.07 -7.60
CA GLN A 242 -22.77 -27.20 -6.63
C GLN A 242 -23.85 -28.20 -7.08
N ASP A 243 -24.24 -28.20 -8.35
CA ASP A 243 -25.27 -29.10 -8.89
C ASP A 243 -24.91 -30.59 -8.76
N ILE A 244 -23.61 -30.90 -8.81
CA ILE A 244 -23.11 -32.27 -8.68
C ILE A 244 -22.97 -32.61 -7.20
N LEU A 245 -22.33 -31.73 -6.41
CA LEU A 245 -22.08 -31.96 -4.98
C LEU A 245 -23.36 -32.17 -4.19
N VAL A 246 -24.40 -31.41 -4.51
CA VAL A 246 -25.70 -31.45 -3.85
C VAL A 246 -26.38 -32.83 -3.97
N ARG A 247 -26.09 -33.60 -5.03
CA ARG A 247 -26.61 -34.98 -5.19
C ARG A 247 -25.95 -35.97 -4.22
N TYR A 248 -24.82 -35.62 -3.63
CA TYR A 248 -24.07 -36.45 -2.70
C TYR A 248 -24.02 -35.78 -1.30
N PRO A 249 -25.13 -35.77 -0.55
CA PRO A 249 -25.20 -35.11 0.76
C PRO A 249 -24.22 -35.68 1.78
N ARG A 250 -23.82 -36.96 1.62
CA ARG A 250 -22.78 -37.60 2.45
C ARG A 250 -21.40 -36.95 2.30
N ILE A 251 -21.12 -36.28 1.18
CA ILE A 251 -19.88 -35.56 0.92
C ILE A 251 -20.05 -34.07 1.25
N LEU A 252 -21.17 -33.46 0.81
CA LEU A 252 -21.42 -32.03 1.01
C LEU A 252 -21.51 -31.64 2.50
N ALA A 253 -22.19 -32.45 3.32
CA ALA A 253 -22.38 -32.13 4.74
C ALA A 253 -21.05 -32.04 5.53
N PRO A 254 -20.15 -33.06 5.50
CA PRO A 254 -18.85 -32.94 6.18
C PRO A 254 -17.95 -31.89 5.53
N LEU A 255 -17.98 -31.74 4.19
CA LEU A 255 -17.21 -30.70 3.50
C LEU A 255 -17.60 -29.31 3.98
N ARG A 256 -18.90 -29.03 4.10
CA ARG A 256 -19.40 -27.75 4.63
C ARG A 256 -18.97 -27.54 6.07
N ILE A 257 -19.09 -28.54 6.94
CA ILE A 257 -18.65 -28.42 8.35
C ILE A 257 -17.15 -28.16 8.43
N GLY A 258 -16.34 -28.88 7.65
CA GLY A 258 -14.90 -28.67 7.57
C GLY A 258 -14.55 -27.25 7.12
N PHE A 259 -15.23 -26.74 6.10
CA PHE A 259 -15.03 -25.36 5.63
C PHE A 259 -15.43 -24.33 6.69
N LEU A 260 -16.53 -24.52 7.42
CA LEU A 260 -16.93 -23.62 8.50
C LEU A 260 -15.91 -23.60 9.64
N ILE A 261 -15.34 -24.75 9.99
CA ILE A 261 -14.25 -24.84 10.98
C ILE A 261 -13.01 -24.09 10.47
N TYR A 262 -12.63 -24.27 9.21
CA TYR A 262 -11.56 -23.52 8.56
C TYR A 262 -11.81 -22.00 8.64
N THR A 263 -13.03 -21.54 8.34
CA THR A 263 -13.38 -20.12 8.42
C THR A 263 -13.26 -19.56 9.83
N VAL A 264 -13.72 -20.29 10.86
CA VAL A 264 -13.62 -19.81 12.26
C VAL A 264 -12.16 -19.78 12.74
N VAL A 265 -11.44 -20.89 12.53
CA VAL A 265 -10.10 -21.07 13.10
C VAL A 265 -9.04 -20.33 12.30
N PHE A 266 -9.01 -20.51 10.98
CA PHE A 266 -7.98 -19.94 10.13
C PHE A 266 -8.30 -18.50 9.75
N ILE A 267 -9.42 -18.25 9.05
CA ILE A 267 -9.77 -16.90 8.59
C ILE A 267 -10.03 -15.98 9.80
N GLY A 268 -10.80 -16.47 10.77
CA GLY A 268 -11.15 -15.72 11.98
C GLY A 268 -9.99 -15.55 12.96
N TRP A 269 -9.66 -16.61 13.71
CA TRP A 269 -8.74 -16.47 14.84
C TRP A 269 -7.25 -16.38 14.46
N TYR A 270 -6.81 -17.01 13.38
CA TYR A 270 -5.40 -16.99 12.97
C TYR A 270 -5.06 -15.78 12.08
N ALA A 271 -5.77 -15.60 10.96
CA ALA A 271 -5.52 -14.54 9.99
C ALA A 271 -6.15 -13.19 10.38
N LEU A 272 -7.08 -13.19 11.35
CA LEU A 272 -7.81 -11.99 11.82
C LEU A 272 -8.55 -11.26 10.68
N ALA A 273 -8.92 -12.00 9.64
CA ALA A 273 -9.46 -11.49 8.40
C ALA A 273 -11.00 -11.50 8.47
N GLN A 274 -11.58 -10.38 8.89
CA GLN A 274 -13.01 -10.25 9.15
C GLN A 274 -13.52 -8.93 8.56
N LEU A 275 -14.38 -9.02 7.53
CA LEU A 275 -15.07 -7.82 7.04
C LEU A 275 -16.03 -7.29 8.11
N SER A 276 -16.08 -5.97 8.22
CA SER A 276 -16.93 -5.19 9.11
C SER A 276 -17.64 -4.09 8.33
N VAL A 277 -18.67 -3.48 8.92
CA VAL A 277 -19.34 -2.31 8.35
C VAL A 277 -18.38 -1.14 8.15
N VAL A 278 -17.36 -1.01 9.01
CA VAL A 278 -16.33 0.04 8.91
C VAL A 278 -15.67 0.00 7.54
N ASN A 279 -15.35 -1.18 6.99
CA ASN A 279 -14.73 -1.27 5.66
C ASN A 279 -15.62 -0.72 4.54
N ILE A 280 -16.94 -0.89 4.65
CA ILE A 280 -17.89 -0.31 3.69
C ILE A 280 -17.92 1.21 3.85
N LEU A 281 -17.93 1.71 5.09
CA LEU A 281 -17.92 3.14 5.39
C LEU A 281 -16.61 3.80 4.91
N THR A 282 -15.45 3.22 5.22
CA THR A 282 -14.13 3.68 4.79
C THR A 282 -14.01 3.68 3.27
N PHE A 283 -14.49 2.64 2.59
CA PHE A 283 -14.51 2.60 1.12
C PHE A 283 -15.41 3.69 0.53
N THR A 284 -16.60 3.88 1.09
CA THR A 284 -17.54 4.91 0.62
C THR A 284 -16.98 6.32 0.84
N HIS A 285 -16.38 6.57 2.01
CA HIS A 285 -15.73 7.84 2.31
C HIS A 285 -14.50 8.08 1.42
N SER A 286 -13.69 7.05 1.18
CA SER A 286 -12.50 7.12 0.32
C SER A 286 -12.84 7.31 -1.16
N LEU A 287 -14.07 7.01 -1.60
CA LEU A 287 -14.56 7.38 -2.93
C LEU A 287 -15.01 8.85 -3.00
N MET A 288 -15.38 9.44 -1.86
CA MET A 288 -15.81 10.84 -1.75
C MET A 288 -14.63 11.80 -1.45
N SER A 289 -13.50 11.27 -0.98
CA SER A 289 -12.27 12.00 -0.65
C SER A 289 -11.10 11.50 -1.51
N ASP A 290 -9.93 12.15 -1.40
CA ASP A 290 -8.74 11.76 -2.18
C ASP A 290 -8.36 10.28 -1.95
N PHE A 291 -8.40 9.50 -3.03
CA PHE A 291 -8.27 8.05 -2.99
C PHE A 291 -6.80 7.62 -2.81
N SER A 292 -6.47 7.07 -1.64
CA SER A 292 -5.14 6.52 -1.34
C SER A 292 -5.15 4.99 -1.28
N TRP A 293 -4.58 4.34 -2.29
CA TRP A 293 -4.45 2.88 -2.36
C TRP A 293 -3.62 2.26 -1.22
N SER A 294 -2.72 3.05 -0.63
CA SER A 294 -1.84 2.60 0.45
C SER A 294 -2.60 2.12 1.68
N SER A 295 -3.72 2.77 2.03
CA SER A 295 -4.52 2.43 3.22
C SER A 295 -5.19 1.06 3.08
N PHE A 296 -5.64 0.70 1.88
CA PHE A 296 -6.28 -0.59 1.61
C PHE A 296 -5.26 -1.73 1.48
N LEU A 297 -4.06 -1.45 0.97
CA LEU A 297 -3.01 -2.44 0.74
C LEU A 297 -2.25 -2.84 2.03
N ILE A 298 -2.43 -2.11 3.14
CA ILE A 298 -1.80 -2.42 4.43
C ILE A 298 -2.23 -3.79 4.97
N ASP A 299 -3.49 -4.21 4.77
CA ASP A 299 -3.94 -5.54 5.18
C ASP A 299 -4.23 -6.46 3.98
N PRO A 300 -3.26 -7.29 3.57
CA PRO A 300 -3.40 -8.15 2.39
C PRO A 300 -4.57 -9.14 2.50
N MET A 301 -4.86 -9.65 3.71
CA MET A 301 -5.93 -10.64 3.90
C MET A 301 -7.29 -10.02 3.60
N MET A 302 -7.51 -8.83 4.15
CA MET A 302 -8.74 -8.09 3.99
C MET A 302 -8.94 -7.63 2.56
N PHE A 303 -7.87 -7.18 1.90
CA PHE A 303 -7.91 -6.82 0.49
C PHE A 303 -8.32 -7.99 -0.40
N ILE A 304 -7.68 -9.15 -0.25
CA ILE A 304 -8.00 -10.37 -1.03
C ILE A 304 -9.45 -10.82 -0.78
N LEU A 305 -9.88 -10.84 0.49
CA LEU A 305 -11.27 -11.18 0.83
C LEU A 305 -12.26 -10.19 0.23
N TRP A 306 -11.96 -8.89 0.25
CA TRP A 306 -12.85 -7.86 -0.28
C TRP A 306 -13.02 -7.99 -1.80
N CYS A 307 -11.92 -8.19 -2.53
CA CYS A 307 -11.95 -8.48 -3.97
C CYS A 307 -12.77 -9.75 -4.27
N PHE A 308 -12.55 -10.83 -3.51
CA PHE A 308 -13.31 -12.06 -3.68
C PHE A 308 -14.80 -11.85 -3.41
N VAL A 309 -15.14 -11.15 -2.33
CA VAL A 309 -16.53 -10.87 -1.95
C VAL A 309 -17.23 -10.02 -3.02
N ALA A 310 -16.56 -9.00 -3.55
CA ALA A 310 -17.08 -8.17 -4.65
C ALA A 310 -17.44 -9.02 -5.88
N ILE A 311 -16.55 -9.92 -6.31
CA ILE A 311 -16.80 -10.85 -7.43
C ILE A 311 -17.94 -11.82 -7.07
N SER A 312 -17.94 -12.37 -5.86
CA SER A 312 -18.96 -13.34 -5.42
C SER A 312 -20.36 -12.73 -5.35
N ILE A 313 -20.48 -11.45 -4.98
CA ILE A 313 -21.74 -10.72 -4.94
C ILE A 313 -22.32 -10.56 -6.34
N LEU A 314 -21.48 -10.24 -7.32
CA LEU A 314 -21.92 -10.09 -8.70
C LEU A 314 -22.39 -11.42 -9.31
N MET A 315 -21.71 -12.52 -8.97
CA MET A 315 -21.98 -13.84 -9.56
C MET A 315 -23.09 -14.63 -8.85
N TRP A 316 -23.11 -14.66 -7.51
CA TRP A 316 -24.06 -15.45 -6.71
C TRP A 316 -24.87 -14.60 -5.72
N GLY A 317 -24.38 -13.42 -5.35
CA GLY A 317 -24.96 -12.57 -4.31
C GLY A 317 -24.24 -12.71 -2.96
N ARG A 318 -24.75 -12.03 -1.93
CA ARG A 318 -24.07 -11.93 -0.62
C ARG A 318 -23.97 -13.25 0.16
N GLY A 319 -24.73 -14.26 -0.22
CA GLY A 319 -24.89 -15.46 0.62
C GLY A 319 -23.62 -16.30 0.72
N ILE A 320 -22.71 -16.25 -0.26
CA ILE A 320 -21.41 -16.93 -0.16
C ILE A 320 -20.62 -16.40 1.04
N TYR A 321 -20.57 -15.07 1.22
CA TYR A 321 -19.86 -14.48 2.35
C TYR A 321 -20.51 -14.84 3.70
N CYS A 322 -21.80 -14.55 3.88
CA CYS A 322 -22.49 -14.78 5.15
C CYS A 322 -22.69 -16.27 5.51
N GLY A 323 -22.67 -17.15 4.50
CA GLY A 323 -22.81 -18.59 4.65
C GLY A 323 -21.50 -19.31 4.92
N TRP A 324 -20.43 -18.97 4.17
CA TRP A 324 -19.20 -19.74 4.12
C TRP A 324 -17.98 -18.99 4.64
N LEU A 325 -17.81 -17.71 4.28
CA LEU A 325 -16.58 -16.97 4.55
C LEU A 325 -16.59 -16.11 5.81
N CYS A 326 -17.74 -15.79 6.40
CA CYS A 326 -17.83 -14.97 7.60
C CYS A 326 -17.51 -15.81 8.85
N PRO A 327 -16.38 -15.59 9.56
CA PRO A 327 -16.06 -16.31 10.80
C PRO A 327 -17.17 -16.27 11.85
N PHE A 328 -17.75 -15.10 12.12
CA PHE A 328 -18.83 -15.00 13.11
C PHE A 328 -20.10 -15.74 12.67
N GLY A 329 -20.44 -15.68 11.38
CA GLY A 329 -21.56 -16.44 10.82
C GLY A 329 -21.32 -17.95 10.88
N ALA A 330 -20.08 -18.40 10.64
CA ALA A 330 -19.69 -19.80 10.74
C ALA A 330 -19.72 -20.30 12.19
N LEU A 331 -19.28 -19.49 13.15
CA LEU A 331 -19.39 -19.77 14.58
C LEU A 331 -20.84 -20.00 15.00
N GLN A 332 -21.77 -19.13 14.58
CA GLN A 332 -23.20 -19.30 14.87
C GLN A 332 -23.80 -20.57 14.24
N ASP A 333 -23.35 -20.95 13.04
CA ASP A 333 -23.80 -22.17 12.36
C ASP A 333 -23.31 -23.42 13.12
N LEU A 334 -22.03 -23.46 13.49
CA LEU A 334 -21.45 -24.56 14.25
C LEU A 334 -22.09 -24.72 15.64
N VAL A 335 -22.32 -23.60 16.35
CA VAL A 335 -23.00 -23.60 17.66
C VAL A 335 -24.43 -24.09 17.53
N ASN A 336 -25.18 -23.66 16.51
CA ASN A 336 -26.54 -24.14 16.28
C ASN A 336 -26.57 -25.64 15.93
N LYS A 337 -25.66 -26.13 15.09
CA LYS A 337 -25.52 -27.57 14.77
C LYS A 337 -25.19 -28.39 16.02
N ALA A 338 -24.30 -27.89 16.88
CA ALA A 338 -24.00 -28.51 18.17
C ALA A 338 -25.23 -28.53 19.09
N ALA A 339 -25.96 -27.42 19.19
CA ALA A 339 -27.19 -27.32 19.98
C ALA A 339 -28.29 -28.29 19.50
N ARG A 340 -28.48 -28.42 18.18
CA ARG A 340 -29.41 -29.40 17.60
C ARG A 340 -29.00 -30.84 17.91
N LYS A 341 -27.69 -31.15 17.88
CA LYS A 341 -27.16 -32.45 18.28
C LYS A 341 -27.41 -32.75 19.77
N LEU A 342 -27.37 -31.72 20.62
CA LEU A 342 -27.74 -31.77 22.03
C LEU A 342 -29.27 -31.69 22.28
N LYS A 343 -30.09 -31.74 21.22
CA LYS A 343 -31.57 -31.70 21.26
C LYS A 343 -32.16 -30.43 21.90
N VAL A 344 -31.45 -29.30 21.82
CA VAL A 344 -31.98 -28.00 22.25
C VAL A 344 -33.14 -27.58 21.35
N LYS A 345 -34.27 -27.18 21.96
CA LYS A 345 -35.48 -26.75 21.25
C LYS A 345 -35.19 -25.52 20.39
N GLN A 346 -35.45 -25.63 19.10
CA GLN A 346 -35.30 -24.53 18.15
C GLN A 346 -36.56 -23.65 18.19
N ILE A 347 -36.39 -22.34 18.31
CA ILE A 347 -37.47 -21.35 18.35
C ILE A 347 -37.56 -20.70 16.97
N GLU A 348 -38.65 -20.99 16.28
CA GLU A 348 -38.96 -20.42 14.98
C GLU A 348 -39.89 -19.22 15.09
N VAL A 349 -39.46 -18.09 14.54
CA VAL A 349 -40.27 -16.88 14.48
C VAL A 349 -41.32 -17.03 13.36
N PRO A 350 -42.56 -16.57 13.56
CA PRO A 350 -43.58 -16.49 12.50
C PRO A 350 -43.12 -15.63 11.33
N PHE A 351 -43.49 -16.00 10.10
CA PHE A 351 -42.98 -15.37 8.88
C PHE A 351 -43.23 -13.86 8.81
N GLY A 352 -44.43 -13.39 9.18
CA GLY A 352 -44.75 -11.95 9.15
C GLY A 352 -43.94 -11.09 10.13
N LEU A 353 -43.55 -11.64 11.29
CA LEU A 353 -42.65 -10.95 12.21
C LEU A 353 -41.20 -11.02 11.71
N HIS A 354 -40.80 -12.17 11.16
CA HIS A 354 -39.48 -12.38 10.58
C HIS A 354 -39.16 -11.37 9.47
N GLU A 355 -40.10 -11.12 8.56
CA GLU A 355 -39.96 -10.15 7.47
C GLU A 355 -39.77 -8.72 7.99
N ARG A 356 -40.52 -8.31 9.02
CA ARG A 356 -40.38 -6.98 9.65
C ARG A 356 -39.07 -6.83 10.40
N LEU A 357 -38.61 -7.87 11.09
CA LEU A 357 -37.34 -7.85 11.83
C LEU A 357 -36.13 -7.70 10.92
N TRP A 358 -36.22 -8.05 9.63
CA TRP A 358 -35.14 -7.78 8.67
C TRP A 358 -34.88 -6.29 8.50
N ALA A 359 -35.86 -5.42 8.70
CA ALA A 359 -35.67 -3.97 8.57
C ALA A 359 -34.67 -3.42 9.60
N ILE A 360 -34.54 -4.07 10.76
CA ILE A 360 -33.68 -3.61 11.87
C ILE A 360 -32.22 -3.45 11.42
N LYS A 361 -31.63 -4.45 10.75
CA LYS A 361 -30.24 -4.36 10.25
C LYS A 361 -30.04 -3.23 9.23
N TYR A 362 -31.06 -2.90 8.42
CA TYR A 362 -30.98 -1.78 7.47
C TYR A 362 -31.10 -0.43 8.18
N ILE A 363 -31.92 -0.34 9.23
CA ILE A 363 -32.02 0.86 10.08
C ILE A 363 -30.67 1.10 10.79
N ILE A 364 -30.06 0.05 11.36
CA ILE A 364 -28.73 0.15 12.00
C ILE A 364 -27.69 0.63 10.99
N LEU A 365 -27.67 0.06 9.77
CA LEU A 365 -26.76 0.50 8.71
C LEU A 365 -26.95 1.98 8.35
N LEU A 366 -28.21 2.42 8.18
CA LEU A 366 -28.52 3.82 7.82
C LEU A 366 -28.08 4.78 8.93
N VAL A 367 -28.32 4.45 10.20
CA VAL A 367 -27.87 5.25 11.35
C VAL A 367 -26.34 5.33 11.40
N LEU A 368 -25.64 4.21 11.24
CA LEU A 368 -24.17 4.19 11.21
C LEU A 368 -23.61 5.01 10.04
N PHE A 369 -24.25 4.90 8.87
CA PHE A 369 -23.89 5.70 7.70
C PHE A 369 -24.09 7.20 7.96
N ALA A 370 -25.22 7.61 8.54
CA ALA A 370 -25.49 9.00 8.89
C ALA A 370 -24.47 9.57 9.89
N ILE A 371 -24.06 8.76 10.89
CA ILE A 371 -23.00 9.15 11.85
C ILE A 371 -21.65 9.29 11.13
N SER A 372 -21.33 8.38 10.20
CA SER A 372 -20.06 8.39 9.46
C SER A 372 -19.85 9.63 8.60
N LEU A 373 -20.93 10.29 8.16
CA LEU A 373 -20.85 11.54 7.41
C LEU A 373 -20.39 12.72 8.27
N ASN A 374 -20.63 12.68 9.59
CA ASN A 374 -20.20 13.72 10.52
C ASN A 374 -18.78 13.48 11.03
N SER A 375 -18.43 12.22 11.36
CA SER A 375 -17.07 11.84 11.79
C SER A 375 -16.87 10.33 11.64
N LEU A 376 -15.79 9.95 10.94
CA LEU A 376 -15.39 8.56 10.77
C LEU A 376 -15.05 7.89 12.11
N GLU A 377 -14.39 8.63 13.01
CA GLU A 377 -13.99 8.14 14.34
C GLU A 377 -15.22 7.77 15.20
N THR A 378 -16.25 8.62 15.19
CA THR A 378 -17.48 8.31 15.94
C THR A 378 -18.21 7.11 15.33
N ALA A 379 -18.23 6.98 14.00
CA ALA A 379 -18.82 5.80 13.35
C ALA A 379 -18.08 4.50 13.69
N GLU A 380 -16.75 4.53 13.84
CA GLU A 380 -15.98 3.37 14.29
C GLU A 380 -16.33 2.96 15.73
N MET A 381 -16.56 3.93 16.62
CA MET A 381 -17.02 3.66 17.99
C MET A 381 -18.42 3.03 18.01
N TYR A 382 -19.37 3.56 17.23
CA TYR A 382 -20.73 3.00 17.16
C TYR A 382 -20.79 1.68 16.36
N ALA A 383 -19.82 1.40 15.49
CA ALA A 383 -19.68 0.14 14.79
C ALA A 383 -19.36 -1.04 15.72
N GLU A 384 -19.11 -0.80 17.02
CA GLU A 384 -19.01 -1.84 18.06
C GLU A 384 -20.30 -2.65 18.27
N VAL A 385 -21.42 -2.23 17.67
CA VAL A 385 -22.61 -3.07 17.49
C VAL A 385 -22.27 -4.39 16.76
N GLU A 386 -21.16 -4.43 16.02
CA GLU A 386 -20.60 -5.64 15.45
C GLU A 386 -19.76 -6.41 16.48
N PRO A 387 -20.18 -7.63 16.90
CA PRO A 387 -19.41 -8.43 17.85
C PRO A 387 -18.13 -9.00 17.22
N PHE A 388 -17.79 -8.63 15.99
CA PHE A 388 -16.67 -9.14 15.20
C PHE A 388 -15.32 -8.89 15.87
N LYS A 389 -15.07 -7.64 16.31
CA LYS A 389 -13.83 -7.28 17.01
C LYS A 389 -13.67 -8.09 18.29
N THR A 390 -14.75 -8.27 19.06
CA THR A 390 -14.70 -8.97 20.34
C THR A 390 -14.62 -10.50 20.17
N ALA A 391 -15.46 -11.10 19.34
CA ALA A 391 -15.56 -12.55 19.20
C ALA A 391 -14.44 -13.17 18.33
N ILE A 392 -13.99 -12.44 17.30
CA ILE A 392 -13.03 -12.93 16.32
C ILE A 392 -11.67 -12.28 16.52
N THR A 393 -11.56 -10.97 16.34
CA THR A 393 -10.25 -10.27 16.35
C THR A 393 -9.55 -10.36 17.71
N LEU A 394 -10.29 -10.14 18.80
CA LEU A 394 -9.76 -10.16 20.17
C LEU A 394 -9.98 -11.49 20.90
N ARG A 395 -10.56 -12.50 20.24
CA ARG A 395 -10.72 -13.86 20.80
C ARG A 395 -11.38 -13.87 22.20
N PHE A 396 -12.37 -13.02 22.43
CA PHE A 396 -13.05 -12.80 23.71
C PHE A 396 -12.16 -12.24 24.84
N MET A 397 -10.99 -11.71 24.52
CA MET A 397 -10.09 -11.00 25.46
C MET A 397 -10.37 -9.49 25.39
N ARG A 398 -11.52 -9.05 25.92
CA ARG A 398 -11.94 -7.64 26.01
C ARG A 398 -12.69 -7.39 27.33
N ASP A 399 -13.01 -6.14 27.64
CA ASP A 399 -13.88 -5.79 28.77
C ASP A 399 -15.15 -6.65 28.81
N TRP A 400 -15.53 -7.00 30.04
CA TRP A 400 -16.56 -7.99 30.32
C TRP A 400 -17.91 -7.67 29.67
N THR A 401 -18.28 -6.38 29.55
CA THR A 401 -19.54 -5.94 28.92
C THR A 401 -19.60 -6.35 27.45
N PHE A 402 -18.52 -6.15 26.69
CA PHE A 402 -18.47 -6.52 25.28
C PHE A 402 -18.44 -8.04 25.10
N VAL A 403 -17.72 -8.75 25.96
CA VAL A 403 -17.66 -10.21 25.96
C VAL A 403 -19.03 -10.79 26.26
N LEU A 404 -19.73 -10.27 27.28
CA LEU A 404 -21.08 -10.69 27.62
C LEU A 404 -22.04 -10.48 26.45
N TYR A 405 -21.98 -9.33 25.78
CA TYR A 405 -22.79 -9.07 24.58
C TYR A 405 -22.52 -10.08 23.46
N ALA A 406 -21.24 -10.31 23.12
CA ALA A 406 -20.87 -11.25 22.07
C ALA A 406 -21.28 -12.69 22.40
N VAL A 407 -21.04 -13.14 23.65
CA VAL A 407 -21.44 -14.47 24.13
C VAL A 407 -22.96 -14.61 24.15
N ALA A 408 -23.70 -13.59 24.57
CA ALA A 408 -25.16 -13.60 24.54
C ALA A 408 -25.70 -13.77 23.11
N LEU A 409 -25.13 -13.06 22.12
CA LEU A 409 -25.52 -13.23 20.72
C LEU A 409 -25.22 -14.63 20.18
N VAL A 410 -24.09 -15.22 20.57
CA VAL A 410 -23.75 -16.61 20.21
C VAL A 410 -24.69 -17.59 20.92
N ALA A 411 -25.02 -17.38 22.20
CA ALA A 411 -25.95 -18.21 22.95
C ALA A 411 -27.37 -18.18 22.36
N VAL A 412 -27.86 -16.99 21.96
CA VAL A 412 -29.15 -16.86 21.27
C VAL A 412 -29.16 -17.68 19.97
N SER A 413 -28.01 -17.80 19.29
CA SER A 413 -27.90 -18.60 18.06
C SER A 413 -28.12 -20.11 18.27
N MET A 414 -28.01 -20.61 19.52
CA MET A 414 -28.36 -21.99 19.86
C MET A 414 -29.86 -22.27 19.71
N PHE A 415 -30.70 -21.26 19.97
CA PHE A 415 -32.16 -21.37 19.90
C PHE A 415 -32.71 -20.89 18.56
N ASN A 416 -32.09 -19.88 17.95
CA ASN A 416 -32.49 -19.33 16.66
C ASN A 416 -31.29 -19.22 15.72
N HIS A 417 -31.29 -20.05 14.68
CA HIS A 417 -30.16 -20.17 13.75
C HIS A 417 -29.75 -18.82 13.14
N LYS A 418 -28.48 -18.44 13.33
CA LYS A 418 -27.87 -17.19 12.83
C LYS A 418 -28.68 -15.91 13.14
N PHE A 419 -29.19 -15.80 14.37
CA PHE A 419 -30.02 -14.66 14.83
C PHE A 419 -29.40 -13.29 14.51
N TYR A 420 -28.12 -13.10 14.83
CA TYR A 420 -27.42 -11.83 14.60
C TYR A 420 -27.32 -11.48 13.11
N CYS A 421 -26.86 -12.43 12.29
CA CYS A 421 -26.70 -12.23 10.85
C CYS A 421 -28.03 -11.91 10.14
N ARG A 422 -29.14 -12.38 10.70
CA ARG A 422 -30.49 -12.21 10.14
C ARG A 422 -31.11 -10.85 10.46
N TYR A 423 -30.94 -10.36 11.69
CA TYR A 423 -31.70 -9.21 12.19
C TYR A 423 -30.87 -7.99 12.57
N VAL A 424 -29.60 -8.15 12.95
CA VAL A 424 -28.80 -7.07 13.56
C VAL A 424 -27.61 -6.66 12.70
N CYS A 425 -26.98 -7.60 11.99
CA CYS A 425 -25.73 -7.41 11.26
C CYS A 425 -25.78 -6.30 10.18
N PRO A 426 -25.14 -5.12 10.39
CA PRO A 426 -25.17 -4.03 9.43
C PRO A 426 -24.30 -4.31 8.21
N LEU A 427 -23.14 -4.99 8.36
CA LEU A 427 -22.38 -5.50 7.22
C LEU A 427 -23.24 -6.38 6.30
N GLY A 428 -24.05 -7.26 6.87
CA GLY A 428 -24.94 -8.14 6.10
C GLY A 428 -25.98 -7.37 5.30
N ALA A 429 -26.48 -6.25 5.85
CA ALA A 429 -27.36 -5.33 5.13
C ALA A 429 -26.62 -4.60 4.00
N GLY A 430 -25.39 -4.12 4.24
CA GLY A 430 -24.56 -3.44 3.24
C GLY A 430 -24.25 -4.33 2.03
N LEU A 431 -23.86 -5.59 2.26
CA LEU A 431 -23.61 -6.55 1.18
C LEU A 431 -24.90 -7.01 0.47
N ALA A 432 -26.08 -6.86 1.08
CA ALA A 432 -27.36 -7.22 0.48
C ALA A 432 -27.81 -6.24 -0.61
N ILE A 433 -27.45 -4.95 -0.50
CA ILE A 433 -27.85 -3.89 -1.44
C ILE A 433 -27.43 -4.24 -2.89
N PRO A 434 -26.13 -4.51 -3.18
CA PRO A 434 -25.70 -4.86 -4.54
C PRO A 434 -26.14 -6.26 -4.96
N SER A 435 -26.58 -7.13 -4.04
CA SER A 435 -26.90 -8.53 -4.35
C SER A 435 -28.13 -8.71 -5.23
N ARG A 436 -28.98 -7.68 -5.39
CA ARG A 436 -30.07 -7.67 -6.39
C ARG A 436 -29.59 -7.52 -7.82
N LEU A 437 -28.38 -6.97 -8.03
CA LEU A 437 -27.76 -6.78 -9.34
C LEU A 437 -27.02 -8.04 -9.83
N ARG A 438 -27.22 -9.19 -9.17
CA ARG A 438 -26.55 -10.44 -9.55
C ARG A 438 -26.90 -10.84 -10.98
N LEU A 439 -25.90 -11.35 -11.70
CA LEU A 439 -26.04 -11.73 -13.11
C LEU A 439 -26.78 -13.07 -13.31
N PHE A 440 -26.72 -13.97 -12.33
CA PHE A 440 -27.19 -15.35 -12.49
C PHE A 440 -27.94 -15.89 -11.27
N ASP A 441 -29.08 -16.56 -11.54
CA ASP A 441 -29.87 -17.31 -10.55
C ASP A 441 -29.50 -18.80 -10.58
N TRP A 442 -28.48 -19.18 -9.80
CA TRP A 442 -27.95 -20.56 -9.79
C TRP A 442 -28.84 -21.58 -9.05
N LEU A 443 -29.73 -21.12 -8.16
CA LEU A 443 -30.56 -22.00 -7.32
C LEU A 443 -31.79 -22.49 -8.10
N LYS A 444 -31.84 -23.79 -8.39
CA LYS A 444 -32.92 -24.40 -9.18
C LYS A 444 -34.19 -24.58 -8.37
N ARG A 445 -35.34 -24.35 -9.03
CA ARG A 445 -36.69 -24.55 -8.51
C ARG A 445 -37.60 -25.07 -9.61
N HIS A 446 -38.55 -25.93 -9.26
CA HIS A 446 -39.57 -26.40 -10.20
C HIS A 446 -40.68 -25.35 -10.28
N ARG A 447 -40.82 -24.70 -11.45
CA ARG A 447 -41.88 -23.72 -11.72
C ARG A 447 -43.25 -24.38 -11.53
N GLY A 448 -44.14 -23.73 -10.77
CA GLY A 448 -45.51 -24.18 -10.54
C GLY A 448 -45.71 -25.27 -9.46
N ASP A 449 -44.73 -26.12 -9.19
CA ASP A 449 -44.82 -27.15 -8.14
C ASP A 449 -44.23 -26.68 -6.78
N CYS A 450 -43.24 -25.77 -6.81
CA CYS A 450 -42.61 -25.22 -5.61
C CYS A 450 -43.40 -24.02 -5.08
N GLY A 451 -43.73 -23.98 -3.79
CA GLY A 451 -44.53 -22.91 -3.15
C GLY A 451 -46.02 -23.24 -3.10
N THR A 452 -46.61 -23.73 -4.19
CA THR A 452 -48.05 -24.05 -4.26
C THR A 452 -48.26 -25.40 -4.95
N PRO A 453 -48.51 -26.52 -4.23
CA PRO A 453 -48.73 -26.67 -2.78
C PRO A 453 -47.48 -27.03 -1.96
N CYS A 454 -46.30 -27.24 -2.57
CA CYS A 454 -45.14 -27.76 -1.86
C CYS A 454 -44.42 -26.70 -1.00
N GLN A 455 -44.31 -26.94 0.31
CA GLN A 455 -43.66 -26.04 1.28
C GLN A 455 -42.40 -26.63 1.95
N ILE A 456 -41.90 -27.78 1.47
CA ILE A 456 -40.83 -28.53 2.16
C ILE A 456 -39.57 -27.68 2.31
N CYS A 457 -39.05 -27.11 1.22
CA CYS A 457 -37.84 -26.29 1.30
C CYS A 457 -38.05 -25.00 2.10
N ALA A 458 -39.26 -24.44 2.14
CA ALA A 458 -39.55 -23.24 2.91
C ALA A 458 -39.47 -23.51 4.42
N ASN A 459 -39.99 -24.68 4.84
CA ASN A 459 -39.93 -25.14 6.23
C ASN A 459 -38.53 -25.62 6.64
N GLU A 460 -37.79 -26.26 5.74
CA GLU A 460 -36.41 -26.72 6.02
C GLU A 460 -35.38 -25.57 5.99
N CYS A 461 -35.71 -24.42 5.39
CA CYS A 461 -34.79 -23.29 5.31
C CYS A 461 -34.54 -22.68 6.70
N GLU A 462 -33.39 -23.00 7.29
CA GLU A 462 -33.04 -22.54 8.64
C GLU A 462 -33.05 -21.02 8.78
N VAL A 463 -32.74 -20.29 7.70
CA VAL A 463 -32.75 -18.81 7.63
C VAL A 463 -34.10 -18.21 7.22
N LYS A 464 -35.07 -19.03 6.80
CA LYS A 464 -36.39 -18.61 6.29
C LYS A 464 -36.34 -17.57 5.14
N ALA A 465 -35.35 -17.70 4.26
CA ALA A 465 -35.19 -16.84 3.07
C ALA A 465 -36.16 -17.19 1.93
N ILE A 466 -36.92 -18.28 2.06
CA ILE A 466 -37.89 -18.74 1.07
C ILE A 466 -39.27 -18.23 1.50
N HIS A 467 -39.90 -17.43 0.63
CA HIS A 467 -41.26 -16.96 0.84
C HIS A 467 -42.27 -18.13 0.70
N PRO A 468 -43.45 -18.04 1.35
CA PRO A 468 -44.50 -19.05 1.20
C PRO A 468 -44.99 -19.25 -0.24
N ASN A 469 -44.79 -18.27 -1.13
CA ASN A 469 -45.09 -18.42 -2.56
C ASN A 469 -44.06 -19.27 -3.33
N GLY A 470 -42.95 -19.68 -2.68
CA GLY A 470 -41.88 -20.49 -3.28
C GLY A 470 -40.64 -19.70 -3.72
N ASP A 471 -40.69 -18.37 -3.75
CA ASP A 471 -39.58 -17.53 -4.21
C ASP A 471 -38.46 -17.43 -3.17
N ILE A 472 -37.22 -17.42 -3.65
CA ILE A 472 -36.03 -17.29 -2.80
C ILE A 472 -35.63 -15.82 -2.77
N ASN A 473 -35.64 -15.19 -1.60
CA ASN A 473 -35.16 -13.83 -1.44
C ASN A 473 -33.62 -13.81 -1.46
N PRO A 474 -32.98 -13.22 -2.49
CA PRO A 474 -31.52 -13.21 -2.60
C PRO A 474 -30.85 -12.38 -1.51
N ASN A 475 -31.54 -11.35 -1.01
CA ASN A 475 -31.05 -10.46 0.03
C ASN A 475 -31.02 -11.14 1.40
N GLU A 476 -31.66 -12.30 1.56
CA GLU A 476 -31.76 -13.05 2.82
C GLU A 476 -31.09 -14.43 2.75
N CYS A 477 -30.94 -15.00 1.56
CA CYS A 477 -30.32 -16.30 1.35
C CYS A 477 -28.83 -16.34 1.74
N HIS A 478 -28.45 -17.34 2.53
CA HIS A 478 -27.06 -17.59 2.94
C HIS A 478 -26.34 -18.67 2.11
N TYR A 479 -26.89 -19.05 0.95
CA TYR A 479 -26.27 -20.04 0.03
C TYR A 479 -25.76 -21.32 0.73
N CYS A 480 -26.57 -21.85 1.65
CA CYS A 480 -26.23 -23.05 2.41
C CYS A 480 -26.38 -24.37 1.62
N LEU A 481 -27.05 -24.30 0.46
CA LEU A 481 -27.37 -25.40 -0.48
C LEU A 481 -28.31 -26.49 0.06
N ASP A 482 -28.80 -26.40 1.29
CA ASP A 482 -29.70 -27.41 1.87
C ASP A 482 -31.00 -27.56 1.07
N CYS A 483 -31.57 -26.46 0.57
CA CYS A 483 -32.75 -26.50 -0.27
C CYS A 483 -32.51 -27.18 -1.64
N GLN A 484 -31.28 -27.12 -2.16
CA GLN A 484 -30.91 -27.81 -3.39
C GLN A 484 -30.72 -29.31 -3.14
N VAL A 485 -30.26 -29.70 -1.95
CA VAL A 485 -30.16 -31.13 -1.56
C VAL A 485 -31.54 -31.75 -1.58
N THR A 486 -32.51 -31.07 -0.97
CA THR A 486 -33.91 -31.51 -1.00
C THR A 486 -34.47 -31.50 -2.42
N TYR A 487 -34.13 -30.51 -3.27
CA TYR A 487 -34.60 -30.43 -4.65
C TYR A 487 -34.23 -31.67 -5.49
N TRP A 488 -32.98 -32.15 -5.38
CA TRP A 488 -32.49 -33.32 -6.12
C TRP A 488 -32.83 -34.67 -5.45
N ASP A 489 -33.40 -34.66 -4.24
CA ASP A 489 -33.73 -35.87 -3.49
C ASP A 489 -34.96 -36.60 -4.10
N SER A 490 -34.74 -37.84 -4.53
CA SER A 490 -35.76 -38.69 -5.15
C SER A 490 -36.84 -39.21 -4.19
N GLU A 491 -36.65 -39.04 -2.88
CA GLU A 491 -37.56 -39.47 -1.81
C GLU A 491 -38.31 -38.32 -1.16
N ARG A 492 -37.76 -37.09 -1.19
CA ARG A 492 -38.36 -35.92 -0.52
C ARG A 492 -39.07 -34.97 -1.48
N CYS A 493 -38.51 -34.74 -2.67
CA CYS A 493 -39.05 -33.75 -3.61
C CYS A 493 -40.21 -34.33 -4.42
N PRO A 494 -41.45 -33.81 -4.32
CA PRO A 494 -42.61 -34.41 -4.99
C PRO A 494 -42.48 -34.55 -6.52
N PRO A 495 -41.93 -33.57 -7.27
CA PRO A 495 -41.61 -33.74 -8.68
C PRO A 495 -40.62 -34.88 -8.96
N MET A 496 -39.58 -35.04 -8.13
CA MET A 496 -38.59 -36.10 -8.28
C MET A 496 -39.15 -37.48 -7.90
N ILE A 497 -40.00 -37.56 -6.88
CA ILE A 497 -40.75 -38.77 -6.53
C ILE A 497 -41.66 -39.18 -7.70
N LYS A 498 -42.40 -38.23 -8.29
CA LYS A 498 -43.23 -38.47 -9.49
C LYS A 498 -42.37 -39.00 -10.64
N ARG A 499 -41.18 -38.43 -10.87
CA ARG A 499 -40.25 -38.85 -11.90
C ARG A 499 -39.71 -40.27 -11.64
N ARG A 500 -39.26 -40.56 -10.41
CA ARG A 500 -38.77 -41.90 -10.01
C ARG A 500 -39.86 -42.96 -10.18
N ARG A 501 -41.07 -42.72 -9.66
CA ARG A 501 -42.21 -43.64 -9.79
C ARG A 501 -42.59 -43.91 -11.24
N ARG A 502 -42.45 -42.92 -12.14
CA ARG A 502 -42.67 -43.14 -13.59
C ARG A 502 -41.63 -44.08 -14.18
N TYR A 503 -40.34 -43.90 -13.87
CA TYR A 503 -39.28 -44.81 -14.32
C TYR A 503 -39.45 -46.22 -13.74
N GLU A 504 -39.78 -46.35 -12.45
CA GLU A 504 -40.06 -47.64 -11.81
C GLU A 504 -41.28 -48.36 -12.42
N LYS A 505 -42.30 -47.61 -12.84
CA LYS A 505 -43.45 -48.20 -13.56
C LYS A 505 -43.07 -48.62 -14.98
N ALA A 506 -42.32 -47.79 -15.70
CA ALA A 506 -41.87 -48.09 -17.05
C ALA A 506 -40.93 -49.32 -17.09
N SER A 507 -40.08 -49.50 -16.07
CA SER A 507 -39.21 -50.68 -15.96
C SER A 507 -39.94 -51.97 -15.55
N ARG A 508 -41.16 -51.87 -15.00
CA ARG A 508 -41.98 -53.02 -14.59
C ARG A 508 -42.96 -53.51 -15.65
N THR A 509 -43.20 -52.74 -16.72
CA THR A 509 -44.06 -53.18 -17.83
C THR A 509 -43.33 -54.24 -18.65
N PRO A 510 -43.81 -55.50 -18.73
CA PRO A 510 -43.16 -56.52 -19.55
C PRO A 510 -43.25 -56.12 -21.02
N GLN A 511 -42.13 -56.18 -21.72
CA GLN A 511 -42.03 -55.94 -23.15
C GLN A 511 -42.88 -56.98 -23.89
N LYS A 512 -44.12 -56.62 -24.25
CA LYS A 512 -44.99 -57.48 -25.05
C LYS A 512 -44.53 -57.40 -26.52
N ASN A 513 -43.94 -58.51 -26.97
CA ASN A 513 -43.74 -58.97 -28.35
C ASN A 513 -42.75 -58.21 -29.25
N ASN A 514 -41.57 -58.79 -29.43
CA ASN A 514 -40.94 -58.98 -30.75
C ASN A 514 -40.23 -60.36 -30.77
N PRO A 515 -40.27 -61.12 -31.88
CA PRO A 515 -39.73 -62.48 -31.95
C PRO A 515 -38.20 -62.51 -31.99
N PRO A 516 -37.56 -63.65 -31.69
CA PRO A 516 -36.14 -63.69 -31.34
C PRO A 516 -35.27 -63.70 -32.59
N ASN A 517 -34.20 -62.91 -32.60
CA ASN A 517 -32.97 -63.29 -33.27
C ASN A 517 -31.74 -62.75 -32.51
N ALA A 518 -31.09 -63.71 -31.85
CA ALA A 518 -29.66 -63.91 -31.62
C ALA A 518 -28.74 -62.76 -31.14
N ALA A 519 -28.16 -63.05 -29.98
CA ALA A 519 -26.77 -62.81 -29.57
C ALA A 519 -26.35 -61.38 -29.18
N SER A 520 -26.16 -61.14 -27.87
CA SER A 520 -24.83 -61.26 -27.22
C SER A 520 -24.78 -60.49 -25.88
N ALA A 521 -23.95 -61.05 -24.99
CA ALA A 521 -23.28 -60.43 -23.85
C ALA A 521 -24.10 -60.07 -22.59
N ALA A 522 -23.91 -60.96 -21.60
CA ALA A 522 -24.23 -60.78 -20.20
C ALA A 522 -23.38 -59.68 -19.53
N GLY A 523 -23.97 -59.03 -18.52
CA GLY A 523 -23.24 -58.39 -17.43
C GLY A 523 -23.50 -56.89 -17.25
N ALA A 524 -24.62 -56.52 -16.61
CA ALA A 524 -24.77 -55.18 -16.02
C ALA A 524 -25.61 -55.22 -14.73
N THR A 525 -24.91 -55.15 -13.60
CA THR A 525 -25.45 -54.80 -12.28
C THR A 525 -26.19 -53.45 -12.30
N PRO A 526 -27.22 -53.25 -11.44
CA PRO A 526 -27.98 -52.00 -11.42
C PRO A 526 -27.20 -50.93 -10.67
N ARG A 527 -26.43 -50.11 -11.40
CA ARG A 527 -25.92 -48.84 -10.91
C ARG A 527 -26.18 -47.74 -11.93
N ASN A 528 -26.75 -46.67 -11.41
CA ASN A 528 -26.93 -45.36 -12.02
C ASN A 528 -28.00 -45.27 -13.10
N ILE A 529 -29.07 -44.55 -12.74
CA ILE A 529 -29.99 -43.91 -13.68
C ILE A 529 -29.14 -43.01 -14.58
N PRO A 530 -29.01 -43.26 -15.90
CA PRO A 530 -28.40 -42.28 -16.79
C PRO A 530 -29.47 -41.24 -17.09
N ILE A 531 -29.20 -39.98 -16.73
CA ILE A 531 -30.07 -38.87 -17.13
C ILE A 531 -29.27 -38.02 -18.08
N ASN A 532 -29.69 -38.10 -19.34
CA ASN A 532 -29.32 -37.25 -20.45
C ASN A 532 -29.19 -35.79 -20.02
N LEU A 533 -28.07 -35.20 -20.44
CA LEU A 533 -27.94 -33.77 -20.70
C LEU A 533 -29.13 -33.34 -21.55
N VAL A 534 -29.97 -32.49 -20.98
CA VAL A 534 -30.91 -31.65 -21.72
C VAL A 534 -30.77 -30.26 -21.11
N GLU A 535 -30.57 -29.32 -22.02
CA GLU A 535 -30.25 -27.89 -21.91
C GLU A 535 -30.99 -27.11 -20.80
#